data_AF-A0A626INT5-F1
#
_entry.id   AF-A0A626INT5-F1
#
_cell.length_a   1.000
_cell.length_b   1.000
_cell.length_c   1.000
_cell.angle_alpha   90.00
_cell.angle_beta   90.00
_cell.angle_gamma   90.00
#
_symmetry.space_group_name_H-M   'P 1'
#
loop_
_entity.id
_entity.type
_entity.pdbx_description
1 polymer ?
#
loop_
_entity_poly.entity_id
_entity_poly.type
_entity_poly.pdbx_seq_one_letter_code
_entity_poly.pdbx_strand_id
1 'polypeptide(L)' 'MENKITINKLMWNCGLFIFVFCSFIFLLASIPLSTHINETVYNIRGVIIVLLIISNVLSGAFFLGSLLTYIEQQKKQ' A
#
# COMPACT_ATOMS: atom_id res chain seq x y z
N MET A 1 -12.29 -12.50 -23.29
CA MET A 1 -11.87 -11.09 -23.36
C MET A 1 -10.64 -10.95 -22.50
N GLU A 2 -9.45 -10.85 -23.09
CA GLU A 2 -8.24 -10.54 -22.32
C GLU A 2 -8.42 -9.16 -21.68
N ASN A 3 -8.39 -9.11 -20.36
CA ASN A 3 -8.50 -7.87 -19.60
C ASN A 3 -7.16 -7.11 -19.78
N LYS A 4 -7.02 -6.40 -20.91
CA LYS A 4 -5.83 -5.60 -21.20
C LYS A 4 -5.70 -4.53 -20.12
N ILE A 5 -4.63 -4.58 -19.35
CA ILE A 5 -4.28 -3.51 -18.42
C ILE A 5 -3.86 -2.34 -19.31
N THR A 6 -4.57 -1.22 -19.21
CA THR A 6 -4.17 0.00 -19.92
C THR A 6 -3.15 0.78 -19.09
N ILE A 7 -2.27 1.54 -19.76
CA ILE A 7 -1.32 2.42 -19.08
C ILE A 7 -2.01 3.39 -18.10
N ASN A 8 -3.22 3.85 -18.43
CA ASN A 8 -4.01 4.74 -17.58
C ASN A 8 -4.44 4.06 -16.26
N LYS A 9 -4.83 2.78 -16.33
CA LYS A 9 -5.14 1.97 -15.13
C LYS A 9 -3.90 1.71 -14.29
N LEU A 10 -2.75 1.50 -14.94
CA LEU A 10 -1.47 1.31 -14.25
C LEU A 10 -1.02 2.59 -13.53
N MET A 11 -1.17 3.76 -14.16
CA MET A 11 -0.89 5.06 -13.54
C MET A 11 -1.79 5.31 -12.32
N TRP A 12 -3.07 4.97 -12.41
CA TRP A 12 -3.99 5.08 -11.27
C TRP A 12 -3.56 4.15 -10.11
N ASN A 13 -3.22 2.90 -10.41
CA ASN A 13 -2.73 1.96 -9.39
C ASN A 13 -1.42 2.43 -8.75
N CYS A 14 -0.52 3.03 -9.53
CA CYS A 14 0.72 3.64 -9.05
C CYS A 14 0.44 4.81 -8.10
N GLY A 15 -0.43 5.75 -8.51
CA GLY A 15 -0.81 6.90 -7.69
C GLY A 15 -1.47 6.47 -6.38
N LEU A 16 -2.33 5.46 -6.42
CA LEU A 16 -2.99 4.91 -5.24
C LEU A 16 -1.98 4.22 -4.30
N PHE A 17 -1.01 3.49 -4.85
CA PHE A 17 0.09 2.91 -4.09
C PHE A 17 0.93 3.99 -3.37
N ILE A 18 1.35 5.04 -4.10
CA ILE A 18 2.12 6.15 -3.51
C ILE A 18 1.31 6.84 -2.41
N PHE A 19 0.03 7.09 -2.63
CA PHE A 19 -0.84 7.73 -1.64
C PHE A 19 -0.94 6.90 -0.34
N VAL A 20 -1.19 5.58 -0.47
CA VAL A 20 -1.25 4.65 0.68
C VAL A 20 0.09 4.61 1.42
N PHE A 21 1.20 4.56 0.67
CA PHE A 21 2.55 4.54 1.22
C PHE A 21 2.90 5.82 1.99
N CYS A 22 2.63 6.99 1.40
CA CYS A 22 2.84 8.27 2.06
C CYS A 22 1.97 8.42 3.31
N SER A 23 0.70 8.01 3.23
CA SER A 23 -0.22 8.02 4.38
C SER A 23 0.29 7.14 5.52
N PHE A 24 0.88 5.99 5.20
CA PHE A 24 1.50 5.11 6.18
C PHE A 24 2.72 5.71 6.85
N ILE A 25 3.66 6.28 6.10
CA ILE A 25 4.84 6.95 6.67
C ILE A 25 4.39 8.09 7.60
N PHE A 26 3.40 8.87 7.17
CA PHE A 26 2.87 9.98 7.95
C PHE A 26 2.23 9.49 9.26
N LEU A 27 1.37 8.47 9.19
CA LEU A 27 0.74 7.87 10.37
C LEU A 27 1.77 7.26 11.31
N LEU A 28 2.78 6.56 10.78
CA LEU A 28 3.85 5.95 11.56
C LEU A 28 4.69 7.01 12.29
N ALA A 29 5.06 8.09 11.60
CA ALA A 29 5.83 9.21 12.18
C ALA A 29 5.02 9.99 13.23
N SER A 30 3.70 9.98 13.13
CA SER A 30 2.79 10.66 14.07
C SER A 30 2.61 9.91 15.40
N ILE A 31 3.17 8.70 15.56
CA ILE A 31 3.07 7.92 16.79
C ILE A 31 4.13 8.41 17.78
N PRO A 32 3.76 9.11 18.88
CA PRO A 32 4.72 9.59 19.86
C PRO A 32 5.46 8.42 20.52
N LEU A 33 6.79 8.48 20.49
CA LEU A 33 7.73 7.46 20.95
C LEU A 33 7.76 7.32 22.49
N SER A 34 7.38 8.38 23.21
CA SER A 34 7.39 8.45 24.66
C SER A 34 6.07 9.03 25.14
N THR A 35 5.18 8.15 25.57
CA THR A 35 4.03 8.50 26.39
C THR A 35 3.85 7.35 27.38
N HIS A 36 3.56 7.65 28.65
CA HIS A 36 3.03 6.65 29.56
C HIS A 36 1.64 6.26 29.05
N ILE A 37 1.58 5.29 28.14
CA ILE A 37 0.35 4.83 27.50
C ILE A 37 -0.17 3.62 28.26
N ASN A 38 -1.47 3.59 28.53
CA ASN A 38 -2.14 2.44 29.11
C ASN A 38 -2.00 1.21 28.17
N GLU A 39 -1.92 0.00 28.72
CA GLU A 39 -1.73 -1.27 28.00
C GLU A 39 -2.76 -1.47 26.88
N THR A 40 -4.02 -1.10 27.11
CA THR A 40 -5.08 -1.18 26.10
C THR A 40 -4.76 -0.30 24.88
N VAL A 41 -4.23 0.90 25.09
CA VAL A 41 -3.88 1.84 24.01
C VAL A 41 -2.62 1.37 23.28
N TYR A 42 -1.66 0.77 24.00
CA TYR A 42 -0.49 0.13 23.40
C TYR A 42 -0.89 -1.03 22.47
N ASN A 43 -1.79 -1.91 22.92
CA ASN A 43 -2.27 -3.03 22.10
C ASN A 43 -3.04 -2.55 20.87
N ILE A 44 -3.94 -1.56 21.01
CA ILE A 44 -4.66 -0.98 19.88
C ILE A 44 -3.70 -0.35 18.87
N ARG A 45 -2.65 0.36 19.34
CA ARG A 45 -1.60 0.90 18.47
C ARG A 45 -0.88 -0.21 17.70
N GLY A 46 -0.50 -1.30 18.37
CA GLY A 46 0.13 -2.45 17.73
C GLY A 46 -0.75 -3.02 16.61
N VAL A 47 -2.05 -3.21 16.86
CA VAL A 47 -3.01 -3.68 15.86
C VAL A 47 -3.11 -2.71 14.68
N ILE A 48 -3.18 -1.40 14.93
CA ILE A 48 -3.23 -0.38 13.87
C ILE A 48 -1.97 -0.43 13.00
N ILE A 49 -0.78 -0.53 13.60
CA ILE A 49 0.49 -0.63 12.86
C ILE A 49 0.50 -1.88 11.98
N VAL A 50 0.08 -3.03 12.51
CA VAL A 50 0.00 -4.28 11.75
C VAL A 50 -0.97 -4.15 10.57
N LEU A 51 -2.17 -3.58 10.78
CA LEU A 51 -3.14 -3.35 9.72
C LEU A 51 -2.60 -2.39 8.64
N LEU A 52 -1.87 -1.35 9.04
CA LEU A 52 -1.24 -0.41 8.11
C LEU A 52 -0.13 -1.08 7.29
N ILE A 53 0.69 -1.93 7.88
CA ILE A 53 1.70 -2.72 7.16
C ILE A 53 1.02 -3.63 6.12
N ILE A 54 -0.03 -4.35 6.52
CA ILE A 54 -0.80 -5.23 5.62
C ILE A 54 -1.37 -4.42 4.45
N SER A 55 -1.98 -3.26 4.72
CA SER A 55 -2.55 -2.39 3.69
C SER A 55 -1.49 -1.94 2.66
N ASN A 56 -0.29 -1.61 3.11
CA ASN A 56 0.82 -1.23 2.23
C ASN A 56 1.32 -2.39 1.38
N VAL A 57 1.50 -3.56 1.99
CA VAL A 57 1.95 -4.76 1.28
C VAL A 57 0.93 -5.15 0.21
N LEU A 58 -0.37 -5.12 0.53
CA LEU A 58 -1.44 -5.42 -0.43
C LEU A 58 -1.48 -4.41 -1.57
N SER A 59 -1.37 -3.11 -1.27
CA SER A 59 -1.35 -2.06 -2.28
C SER A 59 -0.15 -2.20 -3.22
N GLY A 60 1.04 -2.45 -2.66
CA GLY A 60 2.27 -2.70 -3.43
C GLY A 60 2.17 -3.95 -4.30
N ALA A 61 1.66 -5.06 -3.76
CA ALA A 61 1.46 -6.29 -4.52
C ALA A 61 0.48 -6.11 -5.69
N PHE A 62 -0.60 -5.36 -5.49
CA PHE A 62 -1.58 -5.07 -6.55
C PHE A 62 -0.99 -4.21 -7.67
N PHE A 63 -0.22 -3.18 -7.32
CA PHE A 63 0.49 -2.36 -8.29
C PHE A 63 1.53 -3.17 -9.07
N LEU A 64 2.38 -3.93 -8.35
CA LEU A 64 3.43 -4.74 -8.98
C LEU A 64 2.84 -5.81 -9.89
N GLY A 65 1.75 -6.47 -9.47
CA GLY A 65 1.02 -7.43 -10.30
C GLY A 65 0.48 -6.79 -11.57
N SER A 66 -0.15 -5.62 -11.46
CA SER A 66 -0.64 -4.85 -12.61
C SER A 66 0.50 -4.45 -13.57
N LEU A 67 1.65 -4.05 -13.02
CA LEU A 67 2.84 -3.68 -13.78
C LEU A 67 3.41 -4.88 -14.53
N LEU A 68 3.56 -6.04 -13.88
CA LEU A 68 4.05 -7.26 -14.49
C LEU A 68 3.13 -7.75 -15.60
N THR A 69 1.81 -7.75 -15.38
CA THR A 69 0.82 -8.09 -16.41
C THR A 69 0.88 -7.12 -17.59
N TYR A 70 1.06 -5.81 -17.34
CA TYR A 70 1.22 -4.82 -18.40
C TYR A 70 2.48 -5.07 -19.24
N ILE A 71 3.62 -5.34 -18.60
CA ILE A 71 4.88 -5.64 -19.29
C ILE A 71 4.75 -6.92 -20.12
N GLU A 72 4.10 -7.96 -19.59
CA GLU A 72 3.86 -9.19 -20.32
C GLU A 72 2.96 -8.96 -21.55
N GLN A 73 1.93 -8.11 -21.44
CA GLN A 73 1.07 -7.72 -22.55
C GLN A 73 1.84 -6.94 -23.64
N GLN A 74 2.77 -6.07 -23.25
CA GLN A 74 3.62 -5.32 -24.19
C GLN A 74 4.63 -6.21 -24.91
N LYS A 75 5.17 -7.26 -24.26
CA LYS A 75 6.10 -8.22 -24.91
C LYS A 75 5.45 -9.12 -25.95
N LYS A 76 4.12 -9.31 -25.89
CA LYS A 76 3.35 -10.14 -26.82
C LYS A 76 2.77 -9.33 -28.00
N GLN A 77 2.96 -8.01 -28.01
CA GLN A 77 2.70 -7.14 -29.17
C GLN A 77 3.96 -7.01 -30.02
#